data_AF-A0A077M5X0-F1
#
_entry.id   AF-A0A077M5X0-F1
#
_cell.length_a   1.000
_cell.length_b   1.000
_cell.length_c   1.000
_cell.angle_alpha   90.00
_cell.angle_beta   90.00
_cell.angle_gamma   90.00
#
_symmetry.space_group_name_H-M   'P 1'
#
loop_
_entity.id
_entity.type
_entity.pdbx_description
1 polymer ?
#
loop_
_entity_poly.entity_id
_entity_poly.type
_entity_poly.pdbx_seq_one_letter_code
_entity_poly.pdbx_strand_id
1 'polypeptide(L)'
;MGSYGFGGGQWGCLVSLWNGESGWSWSATNPSSGAYGIPQALPGYKMAAVGSDYLTNPVTQIRWGLGYIRSAYGSPCAAWSAWQSRSPHWY
;
A
#
# COMPACT_ATOMS: atom_id res chain seq x y z
N MET A 1 0.50 -12.86 4.59
CA MET A 1 -0.94 -12.69 4.25
C MET A 1 -1.87 -13.30 5.29
N GLY A 2 -1.66 -14.54 5.72
CA GLY A 2 -2.51 -15.18 6.75
C GLY A 2 -2.63 -14.42 8.07
N SER A 3 -1.56 -13.72 8.53
CA SER A 3 -1.59 -12.88 9.73
C SER A 3 -2.52 -11.66 9.63
N TYR A 4 -2.86 -11.23 8.42
CA TYR A 4 -3.80 -10.13 8.17
C TYR A 4 -5.22 -10.64 7.86
N GLY A 5 -5.44 -11.96 7.86
CA GLY A 5 -6.73 -12.57 7.50
C GLY A 5 -7.02 -12.60 5.99
N PHE A 6 -6.03 -12.36 5.14
CA PHE A 6 -6.20 -12.38 3.69
C PHE A 6 -6.17 -13.83 3.16
N GLY A 7 -7.20 -14.22 2.40
CA GLY A 7 -7.25 -15.53 1.73
C GLY A 7 -6.23 -15.67 0.59
N GLY A 8 -5.98 -16.91 0.14
CA GLY A 8 -4.93 -17.22 -0.85
C GLY A 8 -5.06 -16.48 -2.19
N GLY A 9 -6.28 -16.12 -2.61
CA GLY A 9 -6.52 -15.38 -3.86
C GLY A 9 -6.18 -13.88 -3.81
N GLN A 10 -5.76 -13.35 -2.67
CA GLN A 10 -5.54 -11.90 -2.49
C GLN A 10 -4.18 -11.41 -3.02
N TRP A 11 -3.21 -12.32 -3.21
CA TRP A 11 -1.86 -11.94 -3.64
C TRP A 11 -1.83 -11.27 -5.01
N GLY A 12 -2.59 -11.80 -5.99
CA GLY A 12 -2.65 -11.22 -7.33
C GLY A 12 -3.13 -9.77 -7.32
N CYS A 13 -4.20 -9.49 -6.56
CA CYS A 13 -4.73 -8.15 -6.40
C CYS A 13 -3.74 -7.19 -5.72
N LEU A 14 -3.00 -7.67 -4.71
CA LEU A 14 -1.97 -6.86 -4.05
C LEU A 14 -0.83 -6.50 -5.03
N VAL A 15 -0.40 -7.47 -5.83
CA VAL A 15 0.64 -7.25 -6.86
C VAL A 15 0.18 -6.21 -7.86
N SER A 16 -1.03 -6.33 -8.41
CA SER A 16 -1.58 -5.35 -9.34
C SER A 16 -1.70 -3.97 -8.71
N LEU A 17 -2.21 -3.90 -7.47
CA LEU A 17 -2.36 -2.66 -6.72
C LEU A 17 -1.02 -1.95 -6.54
N TRP A 18 -0.04 -2.60 -5.91
CA TRP A 18 1.25 -1.95 -5.63
C TRP A 18 2.12 -1.74 -6.88
N ASN A 19 1.90 -2.50 -7.96
CA ASN A 19 2.45 -2.15 -9.27
C ASN A 19 1.89 -0.82 -9.78
N GLY A 20 0.58 -0.60 -9.67
CA GLY A 20 -0.06 0.66 -10.06
C GLY A 20 0.33 1.85 -9.18
N GLU A 21 0.55 1.62 -7.89
CA GLU A 21 0.95 2.67 -6.93
C GLU A 21 2.40 3.12 -7.12
N SER A 22 3.35 2.17 -7.18
CA SER A 22 4.78 2.49 -7.04
C SER A 22 5.71 1.58 -7.85
N GLY A 23 5.18 0.55 -8.52
CA GLY A 23 6.03 -0.51 -9.09
C GLY A 23 6.83 -1.26 -8.01
N TRP A 24 6.30 -1.36 -6.79
CA TRP A 24 7.01 -1.93 -5.62
C TRP A 24 8.28 -1.17 -5.19
N SER A 25 8.46 0.07 -5.63
CA SER A 25 9.61 0.89 -5.24
C SER A 25 9.38 1.55 -3.88
N TRP A 26 10.25 1.25 -2.92
CA TRP A 26 10.21 1.82 -1.57
C TRP A 26 10.60 3.30 -1.52
N SER A 27 11.31 3.79 -2.54
CA SER A 27 11.70 5.19 -2.66
C SER A 27 10.78 5.99 -3.57
N ALA A 28 9.72 5.38 -4.11
CA ALA A 28 8.76 6.07 -4.97
C ALA A 28 8.11 7.24 -4.23
N THR A 29 8.21 8.43 -4.82
CA THR A 29 7.54 9.63 -4.32
C THR A 29 6.71 10.20 -5.45
N ASN A 30 5.40 10.33 -5.25
CA ASN A 30 4.55 11.02 -6.22
C ASN A 30 4.85 12.52 -6.16
N PRO A 31 5.32 13.16 -7.25
CA PRO A 31 5.74 14.56 -7.23
C PRO A 31 4.58 15.55 -7.05
N SER A 32 3.35 15.14 -7.39
CA SER A 32 2.17 16.01 -7.28
C SER A 32 1.54 15.95 -5.89
N SER A 33 1.41 14.77 -5.30
CA SER A 33 0.74 14.59 -4.00
C SER A 33 1.70 14.47 -2.81
N GLY A 34 2.96 14.09 -3.04
CA GLY A 34 3.90 13.73 -1.98
C GLY A 34 3.65 12.34 -1.37
N ALA A 35 2.80 11.51 -1.97
CA ALA A 35 2.60 10.13 -1.55
C ALA A 35 3.92 9.33 -1.65
N TYR A 36 4.19 8.48 -0.67
CA TYR A 36 5.52 7.88 -0.50
C TYR A 36 5.52 6.36 -0.30
N GLY A 37 6.51 5.71 -0.89
CA GLY A 37 6.86 4.30 -0.69
C GLY A 37 5.97 3.32 -1.46
N ILE A 38 6.14 2.03 -1.16
CA ILE A 38 5.41 0.93 -1.80
C ILE A 38 3.89 1.15 -1.78
N PRO A 39 3.26 1.47 -0.61
CA PRO A 39 1.82 1.66 -0.55
C PRO A 39 1.37 3.08 -0.94
N GLN A 40 2.28 3.95 -1.39
CA GLN A 40 2.02 5.37 -1.65
C GLN A 40 1.25 6.05 -0.51
N ALA A 41 1.78 5.93 0.71
CA ALA A 41 1.13 6.48 1.90
C ALA A 41 1.09 8.02 1.85
N LEU A 42 -0.08 8.59 2.15
CA LEU A 42 -0.29 10.03 2.22
C LEU A 42 -0.90 10.47 3.57
N PRO A 43 -0.19 11.30 4.36
CA PRO A 43 1.25 11.58 4.30
C PRO A 43 2.10 10.36 4.68
N GLY A 44 3.29 10.24 4.09
CA GLY A 44 4.20 9.10 4.26
C GLY A 44 4.61 8.80 5.70
N TYR A 45 4.68 9.82 6.58
CA TYR A 45 5.07 9.66 7.98
C TYR A 45 4.12 8.76 8.78
N LYS A 46 2.91 8.47 8.30
CA LYS A 46 2.00 7.52 8.95
C LYS A 46 2.62 6.13 9.12
N MET A 47 3.58 5.77 8.25
CA MET A 47 4.32 4.51 8.36
C MET A 47 5.24 4.44 9.58
N ALA A 48 5.58 5.59 10.18
CA ALA A 48 6.35 5.66 11.43
C ALA A 48 5.66 4.97 12.61
N ALA A 49 4.34 4.78 12.55
CA ALA A 49 3.58 4.02 13.55
C ALA A 49 3.96 2.52 13.57
N VAL A 50 4.55 2.00 12.49
CA VAL A 50 5.05 0.61 12.40
C VAL A 50 6.56 0.55 12.61
N GLY A 51 7.30 1.57 12.17
CA GLY A 51 8.74 1.68 12.36
C GLY A 51 9.27 3.04 11.92
N SER A 52 10.17 3.63 12.71
CA SER A 52 10.79 4.94 12.41
C SER A 52 11.69 4.92 11.17
N ASP A 53 12.05 3.73 10.70
CA ASP A 53 12.90 3.47 9.53
C ASP A 53 12.11 3.37 8.21
N TYR A 54 10.85 3.81 8.19
CA TYR A 54 9.96 3.70 7.02
C TYR A 54 10.51 4.33 5.73
N LEU A 55 11.44 5.28 5.83
CA LEU A 55 12.09 5.94 4.69
C LEU A 55 13.13 5.06 3.96
N THR A 56 13.60 3.99 4.58
CA THR A 56 14.64 3.12 4.01
C THR A 56 14.34 1.64 4.16
N ASN A 57 13.30 1.27 4.91
CA ASN A 57 12.94 -0.12 5.15
C ASN A 57 11.64 -0.54 4.42
N PRO A 58 11.73 -1.30 3.30
CA PRO A 58 10.56 -1.79 2.58
C PRO A 58 9.67 -2.71 3.44
N VAL A 59 10.22 -3.42 4.43
CA VAL A 59 9.43 -4.28 5.33
C VAL A 59 8.50 -3.44 6.19
N THR A 60 8.96 -2.30 6.69
CA THR A 60 8.13 -1.35 7.44
C THR A 60 6.99 -0.84 6.56
N GLN A 61 7.28 -0.46 5.31
CA GLN A 61 6.27 0.00 4.36
C GLN A 61 5.22 -1.08 4.03
N ILE A 62 5.66 -2.31 3.77
CA ILE A 62 4.79 -3.46 3.47
C ILE A 62 3.89 -3.77 4.67
N ARG A 63 4.45 -3.81 5.89
CA ARG A 63 3.68 -4.10 7.11
C ARG A 63 2.59 -3.05 7.35
N TRP A 64 2.93 -1.77 7.20
CA TRP A 64 1.97 -0.69 7.30
C TRP A 64 0.92 -0.77 6.21
N GLY A 65 1.32 -0.95 4.94
CA GLY A 65 0.41 -1.05 3.80
C GLY A 65 -0.59 -2.20 3.91
N LEU A 66 -0.15 -3.38 4.33
CA LEU A 66 -1.04 -4.52 4.58
C LEU A 66 -2.03 -4.25 5.73
N GLY A 67 -1.57 -3.57 6.79
CA GLY A 67 -2.43 -3.15 7.90
C GLY A 67 -3.49 -2.15 7.44
N TYR A 68 -3.09 -1.16 6.65
CA TYR A 68 -3.98 -0.15 6.08
C TYR A 68 -5.03 -0.76 5.13
N ILE A 69 -4.61 -1.65 4.24
CA ILE A 69 -5.53 -2.39 3.35
C ILE A 69 -6.58 -3.14 4.17
N ARG A 70 -6.15 -3.84 5.24
CA ARG A 70 -7.07 -4.57 6.11
C ARG A 70 -8.07 -3.63 6.78
N SER A 71 -7.62 -2.50 7.33
CA SER A 71 -8.51 -1.59 8.07
C SER A 71 -9.45 -0.80 7.17
N ALA A 72 -8.98 -0.34 6.00
CA ALA A 72 -9.73 0.56 5.14
C ALA A 72 -10.56 -0.17 4.08
N TYR A 73 -10.13 -1.36 3.63
CA TYR A 73 -10.77 -2.10 2.52
C TYR A 73 -11.13 -3.54 2.89
N GLY A 74 -10.66 -4.05 4.03
CA GLY A 74 -10.85 -5.43 4.46
C GLY A 74 -9.95 -6.44 3.75
N SER A 75 -9.68 -6.26 2.45
CA SER A 75 -8.85 -7.18 1.65
C SER A 75 -8.12 -6.52 0.48
N PRO A 76 -6.99 -7.08 0.00
CA PRO A 76 -6.28 -6.58 -1.17
C PRO A 76 -7.12 -6.49 -2.45
N CYS A 77 -8.02 -7.44 -2.70
CA CYS A 77 -8.90 -7.39 -3.87
C CYS A 77 -9.98 -6.32 -3.76
N ALA A 78 -10.50 -6.05 -2.56
CA ALA A 78 -11.39 -4.91 -2.34
C ALA A 78 -10.65 -3.57 -2.54
N ALA A 79 -9.40 -3.47 -2.05
CA ALA A 79 -8.54 -2.32 -2.30
C ALA A 79 -8.24 -2.14 -3.80
N TRP A 80 -7.91 -3.22 -4.50
CA TRP A 80 -7.67 -3.20 -5.94
C TRP A 80 -8.91 -2.85 -6.76
N SER A 81 -10.09 -3.33 -6.37
CA SER A 81 -11.35 -2.95 -7.00
C SER A 81 -11.65 -1.46 -6.80
N ALA A 82 -11.45 -0.95 -5.58
CA ALA A 82 -11.60 0.48 -5.30
C ALA A 82 -10.60 1.32 -6.11
N TRP A 83 -9.34 0.87 -6.21
CA TRP A 83 -8.32 1.48 -7.05
C TRP A 83 -8.76 1.57 -8.52
N GLN A 84 -9.26 0.47 -9.10
CA GLN A 84 -9.75 0.46 -10.49
C GLN A 84 -10.96 1.38 -10.72
N SER A 85 -11.79 1.59 -9.69
CA SER A 85 -12.99 2.44 -9.77
C SER A 85 -12.70 3.94 -9.70
N ARG A 86 -11.48 4.35 -9.35
CA ARG A 86 -11.08 5.76 -9.24
C ARG A 86 -10.26 6.16 -10.46
N SER A 87 -10.64 7.27 -11.09
CA SER A 87 -9.86 7.91 -12.14
C SER A 87 -9.73 9.41 -11.87
N PRO A 88 -8.49 9.95 -11.77
CA PRO A 88 -7.23 9.20 -11.71
C PRO A 88 -7.16 8.28 -10.47
N HIS A 89 -6.33 7.25 -10.53
CA HIS A 89 -6.17 6.29 -9.45
C HIS A 89 -5.43 6.96 -8.27
N TRP A 90 -6.14 7.44 -7.26
CA TRP A 90 -5.54 7.99 -6.04
C TRP A 90 -6.14 7.38 -4.76
N TYR A 91 -5.24 7.16 -3.81
CA TYR A 91 -5.54 6.89 -2.40
C TYR A 91 -6.00 8.14 -1.66
#